data_AF-A0A2C9KJ95-F1
#
_entry.id   AF-A0A2C9KJ95-F1
#
_cell.length_a   1.000
_cell.length_b   1.000
_cell.length_c   1.000
_cell.angle_alpha   90.00
_cell.angle_beta   90.00
_cell.angle_gamma   90.00
#
_symmetry.space_group_name_H-M   'P 1'
#
loop_
_entity.id
_entity.type
_entity.pdbx_description
1 polymer ?
#
loop_
_entity_poly.entity_id
_entity_poly.type
_entity_poly.pdbx_seq_one_letter_code
_entity_poly.pdbx_strand_id
1 'polypeptide(L)'
;MYIDFDQERLKGFLLEMLDDNNLTIFSYQNASEPTKLVYTVLNLNGSSVAGVRISQKNKFNRDATPFVCLNELEAYGDCLPGFWGLECKKLCPELCKSSCHVELGTCNTICNGYSDPPLCSIGKLC
;
A
#
# COMPACT_ATOMS: atom_id res chain seq x y z
N MET A 1 -3.19 -11.91 -37.75
CA MET A 1 -2.68 -10.96 -36.74
C MET A 1 -2.86 -11.63 -35.40
N TYR A 2 -1.78 -12.10 -34.79
CA TYR A 2 -1.83 -12.80 -33.49
C TYR A 2 -1.70 -11.71 -32.44
N ILE A 3 -2.78 -11.40 -31.73
CA ILE A 3 -2.74 -10.48 -30.61
C ILE A 3 -2.19 -11.30 -29.44
N ASP A 4 -0.96 -11.03 -29.03
CA ASP A 4 -0.40 -11.59 -27.81
C ASP A 4 -1.09 -10.88 -26.63
N PHE A 5 -2.16 -11.49 -26.13
CA PHE A 5 -2.99 -10.94 -25.06
C PHE A 5 -2.21 -10.66 -23.77
N ASP A 6 -1.09 -11.35 -23.53
CA ASP A 6 -0.31 -11.18 -22.32
C ASP A 6 0.56 -9.91 -22.37
N GLN A 7 1.03 -9.50 -23.55
CA GLN A 7 1.88 -8.32 -23.70
C GLN A 7 1.13 -7.00 -23.58
N GLU A 8 -0.17 -6.99 -23.87
CA GLU A 8 -0.98 -5.76 -23.89
C GLU A 8 -1.83 -5.57 -22.61
N ARG A 9 -2.01 -6.64 -21.83
CA ARG A 9 -2.68 -6.58 -20.53
C ARG A 9 -1.83 -5.79 -19.52
N LEU A 10 -2.43 -4.76 -18.91
CA LEU A 10 -1.77 -3.87 -17.93
C LEU A 10 -0.50 -3.17 -18.46
N LYS A 11 -0.35 -3.05 -19.77
CA LYS A 11 0.76 -2.29 -20.34
C LYS A 11 0.53 -0.80 -20.12
N GLY A 12 1.37 -0.14 -19.32
CA GLY A 12 1.27 1.30 -19.08
C GLY A 12 0.08 1.75 -18.23
N PHE A 13 -0.53 0.86 -17.43
CA PHE A 13 -1.66 1.23 -16.57
C PHE A 13 -1.28 2.30 -15.54
N LEU A 14 -2.29 3.06 -15.12
CA LEU A 14 -2.23 4.04 -14.04
C LEU A 14 -3.03 3.52 -12.86
N LEU A 15 -2.43 3.53 -11.68
CA LEU A 15 -3.10 3.32 -10.39
C LEU A 15 -3.10 4.65 -9.65
N GLU A 16 -4.28 5.06 -9.19
CA GLU A 16 -4.49 6.26 -8.38
C GLU A 16 -5.15 5.86 -7.06
N MET A 17 -4.70 6.43 -5.96
CA MET A 17 -5.39 6.37 -4.68
C MET A 17 -6.11 7.70 -4.47
N LEU A 18 -7.35 7.62 -4.00
CA LEU A 18 -8.27 8.74 -3.87
C LEU A 18 -8.62 8.99 -2.41
N ASP A 19 -8.80 10.26 -2.04
CA ASP A 19 -9.42 10.63 -0.78
C ASP A 19 -10.97 10.58 -0.86
N ASP A 20 -11.64 10.93 0.24
CA ASP A 20 -13.11 10.96 0.33
C ASP A 20 -13.77 11.96 -0.65
N ASN A 21 -13.00 12.92 -1.18
CA ASN A 21 -13.46 13.92 -2.16
C ASN A 21 -13.14 13.51 -3.62
N ASN A 22 -12.71 12.25 -3.84
CA ASN A 22 -12.24 11.75 -5.13
C ASN A 22 -10.99 12.48 -5.69
N LEU A 23 -10.21 13.15 -4.84
CA LEU A 23 -8.94 13.77 -5.24
C LEU A 23 -7.83 12.72 -5.21
N THR A 24 -7.00 12.71 -6.25
CA THR A 24 -5.83 11.83 -6.33
C THR A 24 -4.78 12.27 -5.32
N ILE A 25 -4.52 11.43 -4.32
CA ILE A 25 -3.51 11.65 -3.26
C ILE A 25 -2.22 10.87 -3.51
N PHE A 26 -2.27 9.85 -4.38
CA PHE A 26 -1.11 9.09 -4.82
C PHE A 26 -1.34 8.55 -6.23
N SER A 27 -0.27 8.45 -7.02
CA SER A 27 -0.33 7.85 -8.36
C SER A 27 0.91 6.99 -8.65
N TYR A 28 0.68 5.88 -9.35
CA TYR A 28 1.69 4.98 -9.86
C TYR A 28 1.40 4.68 -11.32
N GLN A 29 2.41 4.81 -12.19
CA GLN A 29 2.31 4.44 -13.59
C GLN A 29 3.25 3.29 -13.90
N ASN A 30 2.73 2.21 -14.48
CA ASN A 30 3.55 1.09 -14.90
C ASN A 30 4.47 1.50 -16.06
N ALA A 31 5.77 1.29 -15.88
CA ALA A 31 6.79 1.45 -16.91
C ALA A 31 7.59 0.15 -17.16
N SER A 32 7.14 -0.98 -16.58
CA SER A 32 7.80 -2.28 -16.75
C SER A 32 7.53 -2.84 -18.14
N GLU A 33 8.60 -3.23 -18.83
CA GLU A 33 8.58 -3.98 -20.10
C GLU A 33 9.50 -5.20 -19.93
N PRO A 34 9.00 -6.45 -20.08
CA PRO A 34 7.61 -6.82 -20.37
C PRO A 34 6.65 -6.57 -19.18
N THR A 35 5.35 -6.68 -19.44
CA THR A 35 4.31 -6.63 -18.40
C THR A 35 4.48 -7.76 -17.38
N LYS A 36 4.10 -7.50 -16.13
CA LYS A 36 4.20 -8.46 -15.02
C LYS A 36 2.84 -9.13 -14.78
N LEU A 37 2.87 -10.30 -14.15
CA LEU A 37 1.67 -10.97 -13.65
C LEU A 37 1.17 -10.33 -12.34
N VAL A 38 2.09 -9.89 -11.48
CA VAL A 38 1.81 -9.32 -10.16
C VAL A 38 2.53 -7.98 -10.01
N TYR A 39 1.83 -7.00 -9.46
CA TYR A 39 2.34 -5.67 -9.17
C TYR A 39 2.15 -5.34 -7.69
N THR A 40 3.21 -4.92 -7.02
CA THR A 40 3.17 -4.42 -5.65
C THR A 40 3.50 -2.93 -5.66
N VAL A 41 2.57 -2.12 -5.17
CA VAL A 41 2.71 -0.66 -5.12
C VAL A 41 2.60 -0.22 -3.66
N LEU A 42 3.63 0.50 -3.18
CA LEU A 42 3.70 0.96 -1.79
C LEU A 42 3.49 2.47 -1.75
N ASN A 43 2.53 2.91 -0.93
CA ASN A 43 2.35 4.32 -0.59
C ASN A 43 2.84 4.55 0.85
N LEU A 44 4.00 5.17 0.99
CA LEU A 44 4.63 5.44 2.30
C LEU A 44 4.21 6.78 2.92
N ASN A 45 3.40 7.59 2.22
CA ASN A 45 3.04 8.94 2.66
C ASN A 45 1.88 8.95 3.67
N GLY A 46 1.30 7.80 4.03
CA GLY A 46 0.46 7.62 5.22
C GLY A 46 -0.90 8.33 5.20
N SER A 47 -1.47 8.63 4.03
CA SER A 47 -2.78 9.26 3.92
C SER A 47 -3.92 8.24 3.98
N SER A 48 -5.05 8.62 4.57
CA SER A 48 -6.30 7.86 4.46
C SER A 48 -6.70 7.72 2.99
N VAL A 49 -6.97 6.49 2.55
CA VAL A 49 -7.39 6.18 1.17
C VAL A 49 -8.84 5.74 1.20
N ALA A 50 -9.71 6.48 0.51
CA ALA A 50 -11.13 6.17 0.37
C ALA A 50 -11.42 5.27 -0.84
N GLY A 51 -10.56 5.30 -1.86
CA GLY A 51 -10.74 4.50 -3.06
C GLY A 51 -9.48 4.32 -3.88
N VAL A 52 -9.49 3.30 -4.74
CA VAL A 52 -8.42 3.04 -5.73
C VAL A 52 -9.04 3.07 -7.12
N ARG A 53 -8.38 3.77 -8.05
CA ARG A 53 -8.75 3.83 -9.46
C ARG A 53 -7.63 3.27 -10.30
N ILE A 54 -7.95 2.26 -11.10
CA ILE A 54 -7.01 1.65 -12.04
C ILE A 54 -7.53 1.90 -13.44
N SER A 55 -6.72 2.58 -14.26
CA SER A 55 -7.14 3.03 -15.58
C SER A 55 -6.01 2.91 -16.60
N GLN A 56 -6.37 2.94 -17.88
CA GLN A 56 -5.40 3.04 -18.97
C GLN A 56 -5.30 4.49 -19.42
N LYS A 57 -4.09 5.07 -19.35
CA LYS A 57 -3.88 6.48 -19.73
C LYS A 57 -3.58 6.67 -21.22
N ASN A 58 -3.06 5.64 -21.90
CA ASN A 58 -2.56 5.77 -23.26
C ASN A 58 -3.53 5.21 -24.32
N LYS A 59 -3.84 6.03 -25.34
CA LYS A 59 -4.35 5.57 -26.64
C LYS A 59 -3.15 5.08 -27.45
N PHE A 60 -2.91 3.77 -27.48
CA PHE A 60 -1.90 3.22 -28.36
C PHE A 60 -2.39 3.22 -29.81
N ASN A 61 -1.44 3.29 -30.76
CA ASN A 61 -1.72 3.22 -32.19
C ASN A 61 -2.47 1.92 -32.54
N ARG A 62 -3.14 1.93 -33.70
CA ARG A 62 -4.19 0.98 -34.16
C ARG A 62 -3.83 -0.53 -34.13
N ASP A 63 -2.59 -0.91 -33.84
CA ASP A 63 -2.13 -2.29 -33.94
C ASP A 63 -2.09 -3.04 -32.59
N ALA A 64 -2.09 -2.33 -31.46
CA ALA A 64 -2.14 -2.94 -30.12
C ALA A 64 -2.89 -2.01 -29.15
N THR A 65 -4.02 -2.50 -28.60
CA THR A 65 -4.84 -1.74 -27.66
C THR A 65 -4.68 -2.34 -26.26
N PRO A 66 -3.86 -1.73 -25.40
CA PRO A 66 -3.72 -2.22 -24.04
C PRO A 66 -5.01 -2.03 -23.28
N PHE A 67 -5.26 -2.95 -22.36
CA PHE A 67 -6.47 -3.00 -21.57
C PHE A 67 -6.15 -3.30 -20.11
N VAL A 68 -7.02 -2.84 -19.23
CA VAL A 68 -6.97 -3.17 -17.81
C VAL A 68 -7.83 -4.40 -17.58
N CYS A 69 -7.20 -5.50 -17.20
CA CYS A 69 -7.87 -6.70 -16.73
C CYS A 69 -7.11 -7.21 -15.50
N LEU A 70 -7.84 -7.40 -14.40
CA LEU A 70 -7.32 -7.81 -13.11
C LEU A 70 -8.09 -9.05 -12.67
N ASN A 71 -7.38 -10.05 -12.18
CA ASN A 71 -8.01 -11.20 -11.53
C ASN A 71 -8.37 -10.86 -10.09
N GLU A 72 -7.48 -10.14 -9.41
CA GLU A 72 -7.59 -9.81 -7.98
C GLU A 72 -6.89 -8.47 -7.71
N LEU A 73 -7.43 -7.73 -6.75
CA LEU A 73 -6.84 -6.50 -6.22
C LEU A 73 -6.89 -6.57 -4.69
N GLU A 74 -5.73 -6.65 -4.08
CA GLU A 74 -5.57 -6.58 -2.63
C GLU A 74 -5.03 -5.21 -2.25
N ALA A 75 -5.71 -4.55 -1.31
CA ALA A 75 -5.28 -3.27 -0.77
C ALA A 75 -5.10 -3.41 0.74
N TYR A 76 -3.89 -3.11 1.21
CA TYR A 76 -3.52 -3.19 2.61
C TYR A 76 -3.30 -1.78 3.14
N GLY A 77 -4.04 -1.43 4.20
CA GLY A 77 -3.82 -0.23 4.99
C GLY A 77 -3.27 -0.64 6.35
N ASP A 78 -2.41 0.19 6.92
CA ASP A 78 -1.99 0.08 8.30
C ASP A 78 -2.51 1.28 9.09
N CYS A 79 -2.65 1.14 10.40
CA CYS A 79 -3.09 2.24 11.25
C CYS A 79 -2.00 3.29 11.41
N LEU A 80 -2.40 4.56 11.53
CA LEU A 80 -1.49 5.63 11.89
C LEU A 80 -0.80 5.32 13.22
N PRO A 81 0.46 5.74 13.44
CA PRO A 81 1.16 5.55 14.70
C PRO A 81 0.31 5.99 15.90
N GLY A 82 0.19 5.11 16.89
CA GLY A 82 -0.64 5.32 18.08
C GLY A 82 -2.09 4.85 17.96
N PHE A 83 -2.50 4.28 16.83
CA PHE A 83 -3.83 3.70 16.61
C PHE A 83 -3.76 2.21 16.25
N TRP A 84 -4.82 1.47 16.56
CA TRP A 84 -4.97 0.05 16.23
C TRP A 84 -6.44 -0.33 16.02
N GLY A 85 -6.64 -1.57 15.57
CA GLY A 85 -7.92 -2.20 15.28
C GLY A 85 -8.36 -2.02 13.83
N LEU A 86 -9.35 -2.81 13.40
CA LEU A 86 -9.85 -2.83 12.01
C LEU A 86 -10.23 -1.44 11.46
N GLU A 87 -10.72 -0.54 12.31
CA GLU A 87 -11.08 0.83 11.92
C GLU A 87 -10.03 1.89 12.30
N CYS A 88 -8.90 1.49 12.90
CA CYS A 88 -7.87 2.41 13.39
C CYS A 88 -8.38 3.52 14.33
N LYS A 89 -9.43 3.24 15.11
CA LYS A 89 -10.03 4.18 16.08
C LYS A 89 -9.61 3.93 17.52
N LYS A 90 -8.96 2.78 17.81
CA LYS A 90 -8.54 2.46 19.17
C LYS A 90 -7.16 3.03 19.41
N LEU A 91 -6.99 3.73 20.52
CA LEU A 91 -5.69 4.26 20.92
C LEU A 91 -4.79 3.15 21.45
N CYS A 92 -3.50 3.23 21.12
CA CYS A 92 -2.49 2.39 21.74
C CYS A 92 -2.44 2.65 23.27
N PRO A 93 -2.08 1.64 24.07
CA PRO A 93 -1.85 1.80 25.50
C PRO A 93 -0.82 2.91 25.78
N GLU A 94 -1.00 3.61 26.90
CA GLU A 94 -0.10 4.70 27.34
C GLU A 94 1.39 4.30 27.34
N LEU A 95 1.68 3.04 27.68
CA LEU A 95 3.04 2.49 27.75
C LEU A 95 3.74 2.45 26.37
N CYS A 96 3.00 2.43 25.27
CA CYS A 96 3.52 2.35 23.91
C CYS A 96 2.70 3.25 22.97
N LYS A 97 2.47 4.48 23.43
CA LYS A 97 1.53 5.45 22.88
C LYS A 97 1.68 5.74 21.39
N SER A 98 2.88 5.54 20.83
CA SER A 98 3.21 5.77 19.43
C SER A 98 3.31 4.49 18.58
N SER A 99 3.41 3.31 19.19
CA SER A 99 3.65 2.06 18.47
C SER A 99 3.13 0.85 19.24
N CYS A 100 1.97 0.35 18.85
CA CYS A 100 1.42 -0.92 19.33
C CYS A 100 1.06 -1.81 18.13
N HIS A 101 0.86 -3.10 18.39
CA HIS A 101 0.48 -4.06 17.37
C HIS A 101 -0.86 -3.65 16.75
N VAL A 102 -0.90 -3.55 15.43
CA VAL A 102 -1.98 -2.87 14.70
C VAL A 102 -3.31 -3.63 14.76
N GLU A 103 -3.28 -4.95 14.93
CA GLU A 103 -4.49 -5.76 15.14
C GLU A 103 -4.87 -5.95 16.63
N LEU A 104 -3.88 -6.15 17.50
CA LEU A 104 -4.08 -6.58 18.88
C LEU A 104 -4.10 -5.42 19.88
N GLY A 105 -3.55 -4.26 19.51
CA GLY A 105 -3.38 -3.12 20.40
C GLY A 105 -2.37 -3.35 21.52
N THR A 106 -1.66 -4.47 21.52
CA THR A 106 -0.66 -4.80 22.54
C THR A 106 0.66 -4.14 22.18
N CYS A 107 1.36 -3.64 23.19
CA CYS A 107 2.70 -3.12 22.98
C CYS A 107 3.65 -4.21 22.48
N ASN A 108 4.56 -3.86 21.58
CA ASN A 108 5.57 -4.81 21.12
C ASN A 108 6.47 -5.20 22.29
N THR A 109 6.55 -6.49 22.58
CA THR A 109 7.35 -7.04 23.69
C THR A 109 8.81 -7.29 23.29
N ILE A 110 9.17 -7.01 22.04
CA ILE A 110 10.51 -7.20 21.50
C ILE A 110 11.04 -5.85 21.03
N CYS A 111 12.18 -5.45 21.57
CA CYS A 111 12.95 -4.31 21.09
C CYS A 111 14.30 -4.79 20.57
N ASN A 112 14.55 -4.64 19.26
CA ASN A 112 15.86 -4.97 18.70
C ASN A 112 16.90 -3.93 19.15
N GLY A 113 17.89 -4.37 19.92
CA GLY A 113 18.96 -3.51 20.44
C GLY A 113 18.65 -2.80 21.78
N TYR A 114 17.47 -3.02 22.37
CA TYR A 114 17.08 -2.41 23.64
C TYR A 114 16.61 -3.46 24.67
N SER A 115 16.70 -3.12 25.95
CA SER A 115 16.41 -4.02 27.09
C SER A 115 15.12 -3.71 27.84
N ASP A 116 14.40 -2.66 27.44
CA ASP A 116 13.18 -2.18 28.08
C ASP A 116 11.94 -2.20 27.16
N PRO A 117 11.51 -3.37 26.64
CA PRO A 117 10.20 -3.44 26.04
C PRO A 117 9.10 -2.99 27.01
N PRO A 118 8.09 -2.23 26.55
CA PRO A 118 7.86 -1.82 25.16
C PRO A 118 8.38 -0.42 24.79
N LEU A 119 9.05 0.27 25.71
CA LEU A 119 9.53 1.65 25.50
C LEU A 119 10.73 1.70 24.57
N CYS A 120 11.53 0.63 24.52
CA CYS A 120 12.69 0.47 23.65
C CYS A 120 13.63 1.69 23.72
N SER A 121 13.89 2.20 24.93
CA SER A 121 14.64 3.43 25.19
C SER A 121 16.01 3.18 25.84
N ILE A 122 16.18 2.03 26.48
CA ILE A 122 17.40 1.61 27.15
C ILE A 122 18.16 0.67 26.21
N GLY A 123 19.21 1.17 25.56
CA GLY A 123 20.07 0.36 24.71
C GLY A 123 20.66 -0.82 25.49
N LYS A 124 20.71 -1.99 24.86
CA LYS A 124 21.54 -3.09 25.38
C LYS A 124 22.99 -2.63 25.26
N LEU A 125 23.69 -2.47 26.39
CA LEU A 125 25.14 -2.43 26.36
C LEU A 125 25.59 -3.80 25.81
N CYS A 126 26.24 -3.77 24.65
CA CYS A 126 26.97 -4.90 24.10
C CYS A 126 28.07 -5.34 25.08
#